data_AF-A0A523UB96-F1
#
_entry.id   AF-A0A523UB96-F1
#
_cell.length_a   1.000
_cell.length_b   1.000
_cell.length_c   1.000
_cell.angle_alpha   90.00
_cell.angle_beta   90.00
_cell.angle_gamma   90.00
#
_symmetry.space_group_name_H-M   'P 1'
#
loop_
_entity.id
_entity.type
_entity.pdbx_description
1 polymer ?
#
loop_
_entity_poly.entity_id
_entity_poly.type
_entity_poly.pdbx_seq_one_letter_code
_entity_poly.pdbx_strand_id
1 'polypeptide(L)'
;MALVYLSIALVVGIYFGSRLPLPLSIALPIIFAALLASLLWRRKPAILLGGLCLTLFLCGALRFGAVPTVDELQSYIGQGTVEVIGVVDEEPEPRDSTTNLRLSAREINLDGEWREVSGSILVRTTRFPSYAYGDLLQVRGELEEPPQLEDFDYRAYLARQGIYSTMYYPEVELLETVQGPQPLQWLYGFRSGMSEALGASLSEPQGSLAQAILLGIRSNIPSSLYQDFQRSGTAHLLAISGLHMAIVAGILLSIS
;
A
#
# COMPACT_ATOMS: atom_id res chain seq x y z
N MET A 1 22.10 20.52 -8.76
CA MET A 1 23.17 19.50 -8.83
C MET A 1 23.08 18.45 -7.72
N ALA A 2 23.07 18.83 -6.43
CA ALA A 2 22.96 17.87 -5.31
C ALA A 2 21.75 16.91 -5.42
N LEU A 3 20.58 17.43 -5.80
CA LEU A 3 19.37 16.61 -6.00
C LEU A 3 19.56 15.50 -7.05
N VAL A 4 20.31 15.76 -8.13
CA VAL A 4 20.56 14.77 -9.19
C VAL A 4 21.37 13.60 -8.64
N TYR A 5 22.41 13.86 -7.82
CA TYR A 5 23.20 12.81 -7.18
C TYR A 5 22.37 11.97 -6.21
N LEU A 6 21.47 12.60 -5.45
CA LEU A 6 20.57 11.92 -4.52
C LEU A 6 19.56 11.03 -5.26
N SER A 7 18.99 11.53 -6.37
CA SER A 7 18.10 10.75 -7.23
C SER A 7 18.81 9.55 -7.85
N ILE A 8 20.03 9.75 -8.38
CA ILE A 8 20.84 8.67 -8.95
C ILE A 8 21.18 7.64 -7.88
N ALA A 9 21.61 8.06 -6.69
CA ALA A 9 21.93 7.15 -5.59
C ALA A 9 20.73 6.27 -5.20
N LEU A 10 19.52 6.84 -5.15
CA LEU A 10 18.30 6.09 -4.88
C LEU A 10 17.99 5.06 -5.99
N VAL A 11 18.03 5.47 -7.26
CA VAL A 11 17.75 4.60 -8.41
C VAL A 11 18.77 3.45 -8.49
N VAL A 12 20.05 3.75 -8.31
CA VAL A 12 21.12 2.75 -8.28
C VAL A 12 20.95 1.83 -7.08
N GLY A 13 20.53 2.35 -5.92
CA GLY A 13 20.18 1.56 -4.74
C GLY A 13 19.07 0.54 -5.01
N ILE A 14 17.99 0.98 -5.67
CA ILE A 14 16.87 0.10 -6.06
C ILE A 14 17.35 -0.99 -7.03
N TYR A 15 18.15 -0.65 -8.04
CA TYR A 15 18.71 -1.61 -8.99
C TYR A 15 19.64 -2.64 -8.33
N PHE A 16 20.44 -2.23 -7.37
CA PHE A 16 21.30 -3.16 -6.62
C PHE A 16 20.49 -4.04 -5.66
N GLY A 17 19.46 -3.48 -5.01
CA GLY A 17 18.53 -4.23 -4.17
C GLY A 17 17.82 -5.36 -4.91
N SER A 18 17.56 -5.18 -6.21
CA SER A 18 16.95 -6.24 -7.03
C SER A 18 17.89 -7.38 -7.40
N ARG A 19 19.20 -7.21 -7.24
CA ARG A 19 20.21 -8.24 -7.56
C ARG A 19 20.79 -8.90 -6.31
N LEU A 20 20.88 -8.16 -5.22
CA LEU A 20 21.51 -8.57 -3.97
C LEU A 20 20.61 -8.16 -2.80
N PRO A 21 19.76 -9.05 -2.27
CA PRO A 21 19.01 -8.77 -1.06
C PRO A 21 19.99 -8.59 0.10
N LEU A 22 20.09 -7.36 0.62
CA LEU A 22 20.93 -7.04 1.77
C LEU A 22 20.16 -7.32 3.06
N PRO A 23 20.69 -8.12 4.00
CA PRO A 23 20.04 -8.36 5.28
C PRO A 23 19.99 -7.09 6.12
N LEU A 24 18.89 -6.90 6.86
CA LEU A 24 18.63 -5.72 7.70
C LEU A 24 19.78 -5.46 8.71
N SER A 25 20.37 -6.54 9.23
CA SER A 25 21.46 -6.53 10.20
C SER A 25 22.74 -5.87 9.69
N ILE A 26 22.98 -5.89 8.37
CA ILE A 26 24.15 -5.26 7.74
C ILE A 26 23.80 -3.83 7.30
N ALA A 27 22.59 -3.59 6.80
CA ALA A 27 22.21 -2.28 6.28
C ALA A 27 22.03 -1.23 7.39
N LEU A 28 21.40 -1.57 8.52
CA LEU A 28 21.15 -0.67 9.64
C LEU A 28 22.42 -0.01 10.23
N PRO A 29 23.50 -0.76 10.57
CA PRO A 29 24.71 -0.14 11.11
C PRO A 29 25.41 0.76 10.08
N ILE A 30 25.35 0.45 8.78
CA ILE A 30 25.95 1.30 7.74
C ILE A 30 25.14 2.59 7.57
N ILE A 31 23.80 2.51 7.58
CA ILE A 31 22.90 3.68 7.59
C ILE A 31 23.21 4.56 8.82
N PHE A 32 23.31 3.96 9.99
CA PHE A 32 23.61 4.67 11.23
C PHE A 32 24.99 5.35 11.20
N ALA A 33 26.03 4.66 10.74
CA ALA A 33 27.36 5.22 10.59
C ALA A 33 27.40 6.36 9.56
N ALA A 34 26.67 6.24 8.44
CA ALA A 34 26.55 7.29 7.43
C ALA A 34 25.84 8.54 7.97
N LEU A 35 24.74 8.36 8.71
CA LEU A 35 24.03 9.45 9.39
C LEU A 35 24.91 10.11 10.45
N LEU A 36 25.59 9.32 11.28
CA LEU A 36 26.48 9.83 12.33
C LEU A 36 27.66 10.62 11.75
N ALA A 37 28.30 10.11 10.69
CA ALA A 37 29.36 10.82 9.98
C ALA A 37 28.85 12.13 9.35
N SER A 38 27.64 12.12 8.78
CA SER A 38 27.00 13.32 8.25
C SER A 38 26.68 14.35 9.34
N LEU A 39 26.28 13.90 10.53
CA LEU A 39 25.96 14.72 11.70
C LEU A 39 27.20 15.35 12.33
N LEU A 40 28.28 14.57 12.49
CA LEU A 40 29.54 15.02 13.09
C LEU A 40 30.32 15.98 12.16
N TRP A 41 30.24 15.79 10.85
CA TRP A 41 30.93 16.62 9.85
C TRP A 41 30.00 17.55 9.06
N ARG A 42 28.95 18.07 9.70
CA ARG A 42 27.98 19.03 9.13
C ARG A 42 28.59 20.28 8.49
N ARG A 43 29.85 20.62 8.80
CA ARG A 43 30.55 21.78 8.20
C ARG A 43 31.23 21.48 6.86
N LYS A 44 31.29 20.21 6.43
CA LYS A 44 31.90 19.81 5.14
C LYS A 44 30.81 19.32 4.17
N PRO A 45 30.42 20.12 3.16
CA PRO A 45 29.28 19.81 2.30
C PRO A 45 29.46 18.51 1.49
N ALA A 46 30.69 18.13 1.17
CA ALA A 46 30.99 16.87 0.47
C ALA A 46 30.69 15.62 1.34
N ILE A 47 30.97 15.68 2.66
CA ILE A 47 30.72 14.57 3.58
C ILE A 47 29.22 14.44 3.85
N LEU A 48 28.53 15.58 3.98
CA LEU A 48 27.08 15.62 4.05
C LEU A 48 26.41 14.99 2.82
N LEU A 49 26.83 15.41 1.62
CA LEU A 49 26.26 14.89 0.38
C LEU A 49 26.54 13.39 0.21
N GLY A 50 27.75 12.94 0.51
CA GLY A 50 28.14 11.52 0.45
C GLY A 50 27.36 10.65 1.44
N GLY A 51 27.21 11.10 2.70
CA GLY A 51 26.43 10.40 3.71
C GLY A 51 24.94 10.29 3.34
N LEU A 52 24.36 11.36 2.78
CA LEU A 52 22.98 11.38 2.32
C LEU A 52 22.78 10.48 1.08
N CYS A 53 23.74 10.45 0.15
CA CYS A 53 23.70 9.53 -1.00
C CYS A 53 23.77 8.06 -0.54
N LEU A 54 24.67 7.74 0.40
CA LEU A 54 24.83 6.37 0.91
C LEU A 54 23.57 5.90 1.66
N THR A 55 22.95 6.77 2.44
CA THR A 55 21.67 6.44 3.10
C THR A 55 20.54 6.24 2.10
N LEU A 56 20.39 7.11 1.10
CA LEU A 56 19.38 6.91 0.05
C LEU A 56 19.62 5.64 -0.77
N PHE A 57 20.88 5.31 -1.07
CA PHE A 57 21.26 4.06 -1.74
C PHE A 57 20.85 2.83 -0.92
N LEU A 58 21.18 2.80 0.38
CA LEU A 58 20.86 1.68 1.26
C LEU A 58 19.35 1.56 1.51
N CYS A 59 18.64 2.67 1.68
CA CYS A 59 17.17 2.68 1.75
C CYS A 59 16.54 2.16 0.46
N GLY A 60 17.08 2.53 -0.71
CA GLY A 60 16.64 2.01 -2.01
C GLY A 60 16.85 0.50 -2.13
N ALA A 61 18.01 0.00 -1.67
CA ALA A 61 18.32 -1.43 -1.69
C ALA A 61 17.45 -2.26 -0.74
N LEU A 62 17.19 -1.75 0.47
CA LEU A 62 16.32 -2.38 1.46
C LEU A 62 14.85 -2.43 1.03
N ARG A 63 14.37 -1.41 0.30
CA ARG A 63 12.98 -1.35 -0.17
C ARG A 63 12.61 -2.54 -1.07
N PHE A 64 13.56 -3.04 -1.86
CA PHE A 64 13.29 -4.17 -2.76
C PHE A 64 13.18 -5.51 -2.00
N GLY A 65 14.01 -5.71 -0.96
CA GLY A 65 13.99 -6.93 -0.15
C GLY A 65 12.74 -7.11 0.73
N ALA A 66 11.89 -6.07 0.84
CA ALA A 66 10.65 -6.12 1.59
C ALA A 66 9.43 -6.56 0.75
N VAL A 67 9.59 -6.76 -0.57
CA VAL A 67 8.53 -7.34 -1.41
C VAL A 67 8.68 -8.86 -1.35
N PRO A 68 7.72 -9.61 -0.78
CA PRO A 68 7.78 -11.06 -0.76
C PRO A 68 7.88 -11.60 -2.19
N THR A 69 8.96 -12.31 -2.49
CA THR A 69 9.26 -12.85 -3.82
C THR A 69 8.71 -14.25 -4.05
N VAL A 70 8.16 -14.88 -3.02
CA VAL A 70 7.58 -16.22 -3.11
C VAL A 70 6.16 -16.13 -2.56
N ASP A 71 5.19 -16.23 -3.45
CA ASP A 71 3.79 -16.42 -3.11
C ASP A 71 3.49 -17.91 -3.32
N GLU A 72 3.45 -18.66 -2.23
CA GLU A 72 3.19 -20.11 -2.27
C GLU A 72 1.78 -20.40 -2.81
N LEU A 73 0.88 -19.40 -2.76
CA LEU A 73 -0.50 -19.50 -3.22
C LEU A 73 -0.61 -19.66 -4.73
N GLN A 74 0.39 -19.20 -5.50
CA GLN A 74 0.42 -19.41 -6.95
C GLN A 74 0.36 -20.89 -7.34
N SER A 75 0.97 -21.76 -6.52
CA SER A 75 1.01 -23.20 -6.81
C SER A 75 -0.35 -23.89 -6.68
N TYR A 76 -1.31 -23.24 -6.00
CA TYR A 76 -2.65 -23.75 -5.74
C TYR A 76 -3.71 -23.20 -6.69
N ILE A 77 -3.32 -22.35 -7.65
CA ILE A 77 -4.21 -21.83 -8.69
C ILE A 77 -4.74 -22.98 -9.56
N GLY A 78 -6.05 -23.01 -9.79
CA GLY A 78 -6.70 -24.03 -10.63
C GLY A 78 -6.89 -25.41 -9.97
N GLN A 79 -6.63 -25.55 -8.65
CA GLN A 79 -6.88 -26.78 -7.90
C GLN A 79 -8.34 -26.93 -7.39
N GLY A 80 -9.23 -26.01 -7.78
CA GLY A 80 -10.64 -26.00 -7.39
C GLY A 80 -10.92 -25.03 -6.25
N THR A 81 -11.97 -25.31 -5.47
CA THR A 81 -12.36 -24.49 -4.31
C THR A 81 -11.43 -24.75 -3.14
N VAL A 82 -10.79 -23.69 -2.64
CA VAL A 82 -9.91 -23.72 -1.47
C VAL A 82 -10.48 -22.86 -0.36
N GLU A 83 -10.12 -23.18 0.89
CA GLU A 83 -10.37 -22.27 2.02
C GLU A 83 -9.05 -21.67 2.46
N VAL A 84 -9.00 -20.35 2.62
CA VAL A 84 -7.79 -19.65 3.06
C VAL A 84 -8.12 -18.85 4.30
N ILE A 85 -7.29 -19.01 5.34
CA ILE A 85 -7.33 -18.16 6.53
C ILE A 85 -6.20 -17.15 6.42
N GLY A 86 -6.55 -15.88 6.59
CA GLY A 86 -5.57 -14.80 6.54
C GLY A 86 -6.06 -13.50 7.13
N VAL A 87 -5.13 -12.56 7.27
CA VAL A 87 -5.38 -11.26 7.90
C VAL A 87 -5.45 -10.17 6.84
N VAL A 88 -6.39 -9.25 6.98
CA VAL A 88 -6.49 -8.06 6.14
C VAL A 88 -5.28 -7.14 6.42
N ASP A 89 -4.39 -7.00 5.45
CA ASP A 89 -3.09 -6.32 5.60
C ASP A 89 -3.05 -4.86 5.09
N GLU A 90 -4.12 -4.40 4.47
CA GLU A 90 -4.34 -3.01 4.06
C GLU A 90 -5.77 -2.55 4.34
N GLU A 91 -6.01 -1.24 4.38
CA GLU A 91 -7.37 -0.70 4.52
C GLU A 91 -8.22 -1.13 3.30
N PRO A 92 -9.38 -1.79 3.50
CA PRO A 92 -10.26 -2.19 2.40
C PRO A 92 -10.61 -1.02 1.49
N GLU A 93 -10.61 -1.27 0.18
CA GLU A 93 -11.01 -0.27 -0.81
C GLU A 93 -12.45 -0.51 -1.27
N PRO A 94 -13.45 0.12 -0.64
CA PRO A 94 -14.83 0.02 -1.09
C PRO A 94 -14.98 0.76 -2.43
N ARG A 95 -15.63 0.10 -3.39
CA ARG A 95 -16.16 0.68 -4.62
C ARG A 95 -17.68 0.73 -4.57
N ASP A 96 -18.30 1.17 -5.66
CA ASP A 96 -19.76 1.33 -5.74
C ASP A 96 -20.53 0.09 -5.28
N SER A 97 -20.15 -1.10 -5.79
CA SER A 97 -20.81 -2.39 -5.50
C SER A 97 -19.89 -3.49 -4.97
N THR A 98 -18.57 -3.33 -5.08
CA THR A 98 -17.58 -4.33 -4.69
C THR A 98 -16.55 -3.75 -3.75
N THR A 99 -15.98 -4.57 -2.88
CA THR A 99 -14.84 -4.21 -2.04
C THR A 99 -13.64 -5.06 -2.43
N ASN A 100 -12.50 -4.39 -2.61
CA ASN A 100 -11.22 -5.07 -2.77
C ASN A 100 -10.57 -5.21 -1.40
N LEU A 101 -10.28 -6.44 -1.01
CA LEU A 101 -9.60 -6.81 0.23
C LEU A 101 -8.25 -7.41 -0.14
N ARG A 102 -7.18 -6.89 0.45
CA ARG A 102 -5.87 -7.53 0.38
C ARG A 102 -5.73 -8.41 1.62
N LEU A 103 -5.50 -9.70 1.39
CA LEU A 103 -5.46 -10.71 2.43
C LEU A 103 -4.09 -11.37 2.47
N SER A 104 -3.43 -11.29 3.61
CA SER A 104 -2.17 -12.00 3.87
C SER A 104 -2.51 -13.40 4.39
N ALA A 105 -2.34 -14.41 3.54
CA ALA A 105 -2.66 -15.79 3.86
C ALA A 105 -1.69 -16.34 4.91
N ARG A 106 -2.22 -17.15 5.83
CA ARG A 106 -1.46 -17.88 6.84
C ARG A 106 -1.62 -19.38 6.69
N GLU A 107 -2.85 -19.82 6.41
CA GLU A 107 -3.19 -21.22 6.27
C GLU A 107 -4.10 -21.40 5.06
N ILE A 108 -3.92 -22.52 4.35
CA ILE A 108 -4.79 -22.96 3.26
C ILE A 108 -5.28 -24.36 3.55
N ASN A 109 -6.56 -24.61 3.29
CA ASN A 109 -7.18 -25.92 3.34
C ASN A 109 -7.42 -26.41 1.92
N LEU A 110 -6.85 -27.58 1.63
CA LEU A 110 -7.08 -28.33 0.39
C LEU A 110 -7.58 -29.72 0.77
N ASP A 111 -8.77 -30.08 0.31
CA ASP A 111 -9.38 -31.40 0.53
C ASP A 111 -9.45 -31.85 2.01
N GLY A 112 -9.50 -30.90 2.95
CA GLY A 112 -9.59 -31.16 4.39
C GLY A 112 -8.26 -31.15 5.14
N GLU A 113 -7.13 -30.90 4.46
CA GLU A 113 -5.81 -30.71 5.10
C GLU A 113 -5.42 -29.23 5.15
N TRP A 114 -5.20 -28.71 6.36
CA TRP A 114 -4.63 -27.38 6.59
C TRP A 114 -3.11 -27.40 6.44
N ARG A 115 -2.59 -26.44 5.66
CA ARG A 115 -1.16 -26.22 5.45
C ARG A 115 -0.83 -24.75 5.69
N GLU A 116 0.26 -24.50 6.41
CA GLU A 116 0.80 -23.14 6.53
C GLU A 116 1.31 -22.68 5.16
N VAL A 117 0.92 -21.47 4.79
CA VAL A 117 1.33 -20.84 3.53
C VAL A 117 1.60 -19.36 3.75
N SER A 118 2.53 -18.82 2.97
CA SER A 118 2.81 -17.39 2.94
C SER A 118 2.51 -16.82 1.56
N GLY A 119 1.69 -15.77 1.53
CA GLY A 119 1.30 -15.10 0.28
C GLY A 119 0.24 -14.02 0.47
N SER A 120 0.05 -13.20 -0.56
CA SER A 120 -1.00 -12.17 -0.57
C SER A 120 -2.02 -12.46 -1.67
N ILE A 121 -3.30 -12.50 -1.30
CA ILE A 121 -4.42 -12.67 -2.24
C ILE A 121 -5.20 -11.36 -2.30
N LEU A 122 -5.59 -10.96 -3.52
CA LEU A 122 -6.60 -9.93 -3.71
C LEU A 122 -7.99 -10.59 -3.79
N VAL A 123 -8.78 -10.39 -2.74
CA VAL A 123 -10.16 -10.86 -2.65
C VAL A 123 -11.09 -9.74 -3.07
N ARG A 124 -11.90 -9.97 -4.12
CA ARG A 124 -12.93 -9.03 -4.55
C ARG A 124 -14.29 -9.57 -4.12
N THR A 125 -14.91 -8.93 -3.13
CA THR A 125 -16.20 -9.36 -2.56
C THR A 125 -17.28 -8.27 -2.68
N THR A 126 -18.49 -8.56 -2.20
CA THR A 126 -19.59 -7.59 -2.12
C THR A 126 -19.26 -6.44 -1.17
N ARG A 127 -19.92 -5.29 -1.35
CA ARG A 127 -19.69 -4.12 -0.49
C ARG A 127 -19.97 -4.37 1.00
N PHE A 128 -20.91 -5.25 1.29
CA PHE A 128 -21.31 -5.62 2.64
C PHE A 128 -21.25 -7.15 2.81
N PRO A 129 -20.92 -7.64 4.03
CA PRO A 129 -20.52 -6.87 5.23
C PRO A 129 -19.17 -6.15 5.06
N SER A 130 -18.92 -5.11 5.86
CA SER A 130 -17.67 -4.34 5.80
C SER A 130 -16.62 -4.94 6.73
N TYR A 131 -15.41 -5.11 6.22
CA TYR A 131 -14.25 -5.59 6.98
C TYR A 131 -13.28 -4.43 7.25
N ALA A 132 -12.37 -4.62 8.19
CA ALA A 132 -11.36 -3.64 8.58
C ALA A 132 -9.94 -4.22 8.52
N TYR A 133 -8.97 -3.31 8.48
CA TYR A 133 -7.56 -3.67 8.62
C TYR A 133 -7.32 -4.43 9.93
N GLY A 134 -6.67 -5.58 9.84
CA GLY A 134 -6.40 -6.47 10.96
C GLY A 134 -7.40 -7.61 11.13
N ASP A 135 -8.57 -7.59 10.48
CA ASP A 135 -9.53 -8.69 10.61
C ASP A 135 -8.93 -10.01 10.09
N LEU A 136 -9.13 -11.09 10.85
CA LEU A 136 -8.82 -12.47 10.48
C LEU A 136 -10.06 -13.05 9.79
N LEU A 137 -9.93 -13.31 8.49
CA LEU A 137 -11.01 -13.81 7.65
C LEU A 137 -10.69 -15.21 7.16
N GLN A 138 -11.71 -16.06 7.12
CA GLN A 138 -11.73 -17.29 6.35
C GLN A 138 -12.45 -17.01 5.03
N VAL A 139 -11.76 -17.22 3.92
CA VAL A 139 -12.31 -17.03 2.57
C VAL A 139 -12.36 -18.36 1.85
N ARG A 140 -13.52 -18.69 1.29
CA ARG A 140 -13.75 -19.92 0.53
C ARG A 140 -14.13 -19.59 -0.90
N GLY A 141 -13.31 -20.04 -1.84
CA GLY A 141 -13.52 -19.77 -3.26
C GLY A 141 -12.44 -20.37 -4.13
N GLU A 142 -12.49 -20.07 -5.43
CA GLU A 142 -11.47 -20.51 -6.37
C GLU A 142 -10.34 -19.47 -6.46
N LEU A 143 -9.10 -19.95 -6.37
CA LEU A 143 -7.92 -19.13 -6.64
C LEU A 143 -7.69 -19.05 -8.14
N GLU A 144 -7.69 -17.81 -8.65
CA GLU A 144 -7.49 -17.49 -10.06
C GLU A 144 -6.23 -16.65 -10.26
N GLU A 145 -5.65 -16.73 -11.45
CA GLU A 145 -4.61 -15.78 -11.87
C GLU A 145 -5.22 -14.40 -12.12
N PRO A 146 -4.51 -13.32 -11.76
CA PRO A 146 -4.91 -11.97 -12.15
C PRO A 146 -5.19 -11.84 -13.65
N PRO A 147 -6.35 -11.26 -14.03
CA PRO A 147 -6.71 -11.10 -15.43
C PRO A 147 -5.76 -10.14 -16.11
N GLN A 148 -5.46 -10.40 -17.38
CA GLN A 148 -4.75 -9.47 -18.23
C GLN A 148 -5.76 -8.51 -18.86
N LEU A 149 -5.55 -7.19 -18.69
CA LEU A 149 -6.37 -6.17 -19.35
C LEU A 149 -5.69 -5.76 -20.67
N GLU A 150 -6.47 -5.38 -21.69
CA GLU A 150 -5.95 -5.08 -23.04
C GLU A 150 -4.94 -3.92 -23.03
N ASP A 151 -5.26 -2.81 -22.36
CA ASP A 151 -4.44 -1.59 -22.33
C ASP A 151 -3.54 -1.48 -21.09
N PHE A 152 -3.66 -2.40 -20.14
CA PHE A 152 -2.94 -2.34 -18.87
C PHE A 152 -2.50 -3.72 -18.39
N ASP A 153 -1.21 -3.88 -18.14
CA ASP A 153 -0.66 -5.09 -17.52
C ASP A 153 -0.99 -5.13 -16.02
N TYR A 154 -2.24 -5.51 -15.73
CA TYR A 154 -2.78 -5.62 -14.37
C TYR A 154 -2.08 -6.71 -13.57
N ARG A 155 -1.68 -7.80 -14.24
CA ARG A 155 -0.90 -8.89 -13.63
C ARG A 155 0.46 -8.38 -13.14
N ALA A 156 1.22 -7.68 -13.98
CA ALA A 156 2.48 -7.10 -13.55
C ALA A 156 2.29 -6.01 -12.49
N TYR A 157 1.17 -5.30 -12.51
CA TYR A 157 0.82 -4.34 -11.46
C TYR A 157 0.63 -5.03 -10.09
N LEU A 158 -0.18 -6.07 -10.01
CA LEU A 158 -0.40 -6.82 -8.77
C LEU A 158 0.87 -7.55 -8.30
N ALA A 159 1.65 -8.11 -9.23
CA ALA A 159 2.93 -8.74 -8.92
C ALA A 159 3.91 -7.77 -8.23
N ARG A 160 3.93 -6.49 -8.63
CA ARG A 160 4.72 -5.44 -7.96
C ARG A 160 4.24 -5.12 -6.54
N GLN A 161 2.98 -5.43 -6.22
CA GLN A 161 2.41 -5.33 -4.88
C GLN A 161 2.62 -6.62 -4.06
N GLY A 162 3.24 -7.65 -4.64
CA GLY A 162 3.41 -8.97 -4.02
C GLY A 162 2.14 -9.83 -4.07
N ILE A 163 1.17 -9.47 -4.89
CA ILE A 163 -0.10 -10.19 -5.06
C ILE A 163 -0.03 -10.96 -6.37
N TYR A 164 -0.13 -12.28 -6.29
CA TYR A 164 -0.07 -13.12 -7.48
C TYR A 164 -1.32 -13.97 -7.72
N SER A 165 -2.24 -13.96 -6.76
CA SER A 165 -3.49 -14.72 -6.80
C SER A 165 -4.68 -13.80 -6.50
N THR A 166 -5.80 -14.04 -7.17
CA THR A 166 -7.06 -13.32 -6.99
C THR A 166 -8.20 -14.28 -6.68
N MET A 167 -9.20 -13.82 -5.94
CA MET A 167 -10.41 -14.59 -5.65
C MET A 167 -11.64 -13.68 -5.85
N TYR A 168 -12.56 -14.10 -6.71
CA TYR A 168 -13.75 -13.33 -7.06
C TYR A 168 -14.99 -13.86 -6.36
N TYR A 169 -15.67 -12.97 -5.63
CA TYR A 169 -16.90 -13.25 -4.90
C TYR A 169 -16.88 -14.52 -4.04
N PRO A 170 -15.84 -14.74 -3.20
CA PRO A 170 -15.84 -15.89 -2.30
C PRO A 170 -16.85 -15.75 -1.17
N GLU A 171 -17.14 -16.87 -0.52
CA GLU A 171 -17.76 -16.86 0.80
C GLU A 171 -16.72 -16.35 1.81
N VAL A 172 -17.07 -15.32 2.58
CA VAL A 172 -16.16 -14.68 3.54
C VAL A 172 -16.76 -14.75 4.93
N GLU A 173 -16.05 -15.41 5.85
CA GLU A 173 -16.40 -15.52 7.26
C GLU A 173 -15.38 -14.75 8.12
N LEU A 174 -15.88 -13.90 9.01
CA LEU A 174 -15.04 -13.20 9.98
C LEU A 174 -14.80 -14.11 11.19
N LEU A 175 -13.55 -14.57 11.37
CA LEU A 175 -13.18 -15.42 12.49
C LEU A 175 -12.87 -14.60 13.75
N GLU A 176 -12.05 -13.57 13.59
CA GLU A 176 -11.59 -12.73 14.71
C GLU A 176 -11.23 -11.32 14.23
N THR A 177 -11.57 -10.30 15.00
CA THR A 177 -11.02 -8.95 14.78
C THR A 177 -9.66 -8.88 15.47
N VAL A 178 -8.60 -9.26 14.75
CA VAL A 178 -7.24 -9.12 15.27
C VAL A 178 -6.85 -7.64 15.17
N GLN A 179 -6.41 -7.04 16.27
CA GLN A 179 -5.90 -5.68 16.21
C GLN A 179 -4.60 -5.68 15.40
N GLY A 180 -4.63 -5.08 14.20
CA GLY A 180 -3.42 -4.82 13.43
C GLY A 180 -2.41 -4.00 14.26
N PRO A 181 -1.13 -3.90 13.83
CA PRO A 181 -0.14 -3.11 14.54
C PRO A 181 -0.65 -1.69 14.88
N GLN A 182 -0.62 -1.37 16.17
CA GLN A 182 -1.22 -0.19 16.79
C GLN A 182 -1.01 1.14 16.04
N PRO A 183 0.18 1.49 15.51
CA PRO A 183 0.36 2.77 14.82
C PRO A 183 -0.44 2.88 13.51
N LEU A 184 -0.55 1.78 12.74
CA LEU A 184 -1.32 1.76 11.50
C LEU A 184 -2.83 1.77 11.79
N GLN A 185 -3.27 1.01 12.78
CA GLN A 185 -4.67 1.00 13.20
C GLN A 185 -5.12 2.40 13.70
N TRP A 186 -4.29 3.08 14.48
CA TRP A 186 -4.57 4.47 14.90
C TRP A 186 -4.64 5.42 13.70
N LEU A 187 -3.74 5.29 12.72
CA LEU A 187 -3.74 6.13 11.53
C LEU A 187 -5.00 5.93 10.69
N TYR A 188 -5.42 4.68 10.46
CA TYR A 188 -6.66 4.37 9.74
C TYR A 188 -7.89 4.85 10.52
N GLY A 189 -7.93 4.63 11.85
CA GLY A 189 -9.00 5.15 12.69
C GLY A 189 -9.11 6.68 12.66
N PHE A 190 -7.98 7.39 12.72
CA PHE A 190 -7.92 8.84 12.59
C PHE A 190 -8.41 9.30 11.21
N ARG A 191 -7.95 8.65 10.13
CA ARG A 191 -8.38 8.92 8.75
C ARG A 191 -9.90 8.70 8.58
N SER A 192 -10.45 7.62 9.14
CA SER A 192 -11.89 7.35 9.13
C SER A 192 -12.67 8.44 9.87
N GLY A 193 -12.24 8.80 11.09
CA GLY A 193 -12.88 9.86 11.88
C GLY A 193 -12.83 11.23 11.19
N MET A 194 -11.74 11.57 10.51
CA MET A 194 -11.67 12.77 9.67
C MET A 194 -12.63 12.72 8.49
N SER A 195 -12.77 11.55 7.85
CA SER A 195 -13.68 11.35 6.72
C SER A 195 -15.13 11.61 7.14
N GLU A 196 -15.55 11.03 8.27
CA GLU A 196 -16.87 11.24 8.86
C GLU A 196 -17.10 12.70 9.25
N ALA A 197 -16.13 13.35 9.91
CA ALA A 197 -16.22 14.74 10.29
C ALA A 197 -16.38 15.67 9.06
N LEU A 198 -15.65 15.41 7.97
CA LEU A 198 -15.78 16.15 6.72
C LEU A 198 -17.14 15.91 6.06
N GLY A 199 -17.62 14.67 6.02
CA GLY A 199 -18.93 14.33 5.47
C GLY A 199 -20.10 14.91 6.27
N ALA A 200 -19.94 15.07 7.59
CA ALA A 200 -20.93 15.71 8.44
C ALA A 200 -20.89 17.25 8.36
N SER A 201 -19.72 17.83 8.07
CA SER A 201 -19.52 19.29 8.08
C SER A 201 -19.78 19.95 6.71
N LEU A 202 -19.67 19.20 5.62
CA LEU A 202 -19.79 19.70 4.26
C LEU A 202 -20.90 18.98 3.51
N SER A 203 -21.70 19.72 2.74
CA SER A 203 -22.68 19.13 1.82
C SER A 203 -22.00 18.36 0.68
N GLU A 204 -22.70 17.41 0.09
CA GLU A 204 -22.28 16.83 -1.18
C GLU A 204 -22.45 17.85 -2.33
N PRO A 205 -21.51 17.90 -3.29
CA PRO A 205 -20.34 17.03 -3.46
C PRO A 205 -19.05 17.55 -2.79
N GLN A 206 -19.11 18.65 -2.03
CA GLN A 206 -17.94 19.28 -1.42
C GLN A 206 -17.30 18.40 -0.34
N GLY A 207 -18.10 17.65 0.42
CA GLY A 207 -17.63 16.65 1.39
C GLY A 207 -16.75 15.58 0.73
N SER A 208 -17.28 14.89 -0.28
CA SER A 208 -16.52 13.91 -1.06
C SER A 208 -15.27 14.48 -1.72
N LEU A 209 -15.32 15.72 -2.22
CA LEU A 209 -14.15 16.40 -2.79
C LEU A 209 -13.08 16.69 -1.72
N ALA A 210 -13.48 17.15 -0.54
CA ALA A 210 -12.56 17.39 0.58
C ALA A 210 -11.91 16.10 1.08
N GLN A 211 -12.69 15.01 1.19
CA GLN A 211 -12.17 13.68 1.52
C GLN A 211 -11.15 13.20 0.48
N ALA A 212 -11.41 13.40 -0.81
CA ALA A 212 -10.48 13.03 -1.88
C ALA A 212 -9.16 13.82 -1.81
N ILE A 213 -9.24 15.12 -1.55
CA ILE A 213 -8.09 16.02 -1.54
C ILE A 213 -7.24 15.86 -0.26
N LEU A 214 -7.89 15.82 0.91
CA LEU A 214 -7.21 15.83 2.21
C LEU A 214 -6.83 14.42 2.67
N LEU A 215 -7.70 13.45 2.44
CA LEU A 215 -7.55 12.08 2.94
C LEU A 215 -7.16 11.09 1.83
N GLY A 216 -7.24 11.49 0.56
CA GLY A 216 -7.00 10.60 -0.59
C GLY A 216 -8.15 9.64 -0.89
N ILE A 217 -9.32 9.81 -0.26
CA ILE A 217 -10.48 8.92 -0.42
C ILE A 217 -11.26 9.33 -1.65
N ARG A 218 -11.00 8.67 -2.80
CA ARG A 218 -11.61 9.03 -4.09
C ARG A 218 -12.87 8.24 -4.42
N SER A 219 -13.12 7.14 -3.72
CA SER A 219 -14.25 6.25 -3.94
C SER A 219 -15.61 6.93 -3.77
N ASN A 220 -15.66 8.03 -3.03
CA ASN A 220 -16.90 8.77 -2.77
C ASN A 220 -17.18 9.90 -3.79
N ILE A 221 -16.25 10.21 -4.72
CA ILE A 221 -16.47 11.30 -5.68
C ILE A 221 -17.61 10.94 -6.64
N PRO A 222 -18.68 11.75 -6.73
CA PRO A 222 -19.75 11.50 -7.68
C PRO A 222 -19.25 11.47 -9.12
N SER A 223 -19.76 10.53 -9.92
CA SER A 223 -19.34 10.34 -11.32
C SER A 223 -19.55 11.59 -12.19
N SER A 224 -20.60 12.36 -11.92
CA SER A 224 -20.85 13.66 -12.58
C SER A 224 -19.72 14.66 -12.31
N LEU A 225 -19.32 14.80 -11.05
CA LEU A 225 -18.23 15.69 -10.66
C LEU A 225 -16.90 15.24 -11.29
N TYR A 226 -16.62 13.94 -11.26
CA TYR A 226 -15.43 13.39 -11.90
C TYR A 226 -15.39 13.69 -13.41
N GLN A 227 -16.52 13.58 -14.12
CA GLN A 227 -16.62 13.94 -15.54
C GLN A 227 -16.40 15.44 -15.78
N ASP A 228 -16.84 16.31 -14.89
CA ASP A 228 -16.60 17.77 -15.02
C ASP A 228 -15.11 18.10 -14.88
N PHE A 229 -14.40 17.44 -13.95
CA PHE A 229 -12.94 17.53 -13.84
C PHE A 229 -12.22 16.98 -15.08
N GLN A 230 -12.72 15.89 -15.68
CA GLN A 230 -12.18 15.37 -16.93
C GLN A 230 -12.39 16.33 -18.10
N ARG A 231 -13.60 16.86 -18.27
CA ARG A 231 -13.95 17.80 -19.36
C ARG A 231 -13.16 19.10 -19.28
N SER A 232 -12.90 19.61 -18.08
CA SER A 232 -12.09 20.81 -17.86
C SER A 232 -10.58 20.56 -17.94
N GLY A 233 -10.14 19.31 -18.10
CA GLY A 233 -8.71 18.94 -18.09
C GLY A 233 -8.06 19.03 -16.71
N THR A 234 -8.84 19.21 -15.64
CA THR A 234 -8.37 19.40 -14.27
C THR A 234 -8.44 18.14 -13.40
N ALA A 235 -8.72 16.97 -13.99
CA ALA A 235 -8.76 15.67 -13.28
C ALA A 235 -7.48 15.34 -12.50
N HIS A 236 -6.33 15.90 -12.90
CA HIS A 236 -5.07 15.75 -12.17
C HIS A 236 -5.09 16.41 -10.78
N LEU A 237 -5.97 17.39 -10.53
CA LEU A 237 -6.14 18.01 -9.21
C LEU A 237 -6.80 17.08 -8.19
N LEU A 238 -7.55 16.08 -8.66
CA LEU A 238 -8.13 15.03 -7.82
C LEU A 238 -7.07 14.02 -7.34
N ALA A 239 -5.85 14.11 -7.87
CA ALA A 239 -4.73 13.35 -7.35
C ALA A 239 -3.99 14.11 -6.25
N ILE A 240 -3.57 13.37 -5.20
CA ILE A 240 -2.63 13.90 -4.21
C ILE A 240 -1.42 14.42 -4.99
N SER A 241 -1.17 15.72 -4.88
CA SER A 241 -0.16 16.44 -5.62
C SER A 241 0.87 17.00 -4.64
N GLY A 242 2.05 17.36 -5.14
CA GLY A 242 3.07 18.00 -4.32
C GLY A 242 2.59 19.27 -3.60
N LEU A 243 1.57 19.95 -4.15
CA LEU A 243 0.96 21.12 -3.53
C LEU A 243 0.20 20.76 -2.25
N HIS A 244 -0.61 19.70 -2.27
CA HIS A 244 -1.34 19.23 -1.09
C HIS A 244 -0.36 18.87 0.04
N MET A 245 0.72 18.15 -0.30
CA MET A 245 1.78 17.83 0.66
C MET A 245 2.51 19.08 1.18
N ALA A 246 2.74 20.08 0.32
CA ALA A 246 3.38 21.34 0.72
C ALA A 246 2.50 22.17 1.67
N ILE A 247 1.19 22.21 1.44
CA ILE A 247 0.23 22.91 2.32
C ILE A 247 0.20 22.25 3.69
N VAL A 248 0.06 20.91 3.75
CA VAL A 248 0.07 20.16 5.02
C VAL A 248 1.39 20.36 5.76
N ALA A 249 2.52 20.27 5.06
CA ALA A 249 3.83 20.53 5.65
C ALA A 249 3.95 21.97 6.16
N GLY A 250 3.43 22.97 5.43
CA GLY A 250 3.41 24.36 5.85
C GLY A 250 2.58 24.60 7.12
N ILE A 251 1.41 23.95 7.24
CA ILE A 251 0.58 24.01 8.45
C ILE A 251 1.33 23.40 9.65
N LEU A 252 1.92 22.21 9.48
CA LEU A 252 2.68 21.55 10.56
C LEU A 252 3.88 22.39 11.01
N LEU A 253 4.62 22.98 10.06
CA LEU A 253 5.75 23.87 10.33
C LEU A 253 5.32 25.20 10.98
N SER A 254 4.09 25.65 10.76
CA SER A 254 3.57 26.86 11.39
C SER A 254 3.10 26.63 12.83
N ILE A 255 2.84 25.38 13.21
CA ILE A 255 2.39 24.99 14.56
C ILE A 255 3.59 24.56 15.44
N SER A 256 4.76 24.34 14.83
CA SER A 256 6.03 24.04 15.51
C SER A 256 6.90 25.28 15.71
#